data_AF-A0A0F4L263-F1
#
_entry.id   AF-A0A0F4L263-F1
#
_cell.length_a   1.000
_cell.length_b   1.000
_cell.length_c   1.000
_cell.angle_alpha   90.00
_cell.angle_beta   90.00
_cell.angle_gamma   90.00
#
_symmetry.space_group_name_H-M   'P 1'
#
loop_
_entity.id
_entity.type
_entity.pdbx_description
1 polymer ?
#
loop_
_entity_poly.entity_id
_entity_poly.type
_entity_poly.pdbx_seq_one_letter_code
_entity_poly.pdbx_strand_id
1 'polypeptide(L)'
;MSSILVLIAALAITAGIIWYFFAPRKATQAKDEGGVQTVHITVKGGYSPQLIQVQAGRPVKLVFDRQESGECSSHVVFNDFNIDKTLPAFQTSTVQLTPPKAGDYPFACGMNMLHGMLRATDGPTTGSAEAQSKQAQGSQSQGERPQAEPTESAKPAQTNGGSDQDEADQERTAEIRDLTRRFIVALVFTLPVFIPAMFGMFLPMPHMLMNPWVQLVLILPVMFYSGWPIHRTGWLALAHRAPEMNSLVALGTATAFLYSLVVTVAPQLLPEGSREPYYEAVGTIITLMILGQILEARARRGTGDAIRALVGLRPKTATVVRTGENGSETTQEIAVDDVAVGD
;
A
#
# COMPACT_ATOMS: atom_id res chain seq x y z
N MET A 1 -6.79 44.81 12.49
CA MET A 1 -7.19 44.35 11.15
C MET A 1 -6.44 43.09 10.73
N SER A 2 -5.12 43.01 10.95
CA SER A 2 -4.28 41.82 10.69
C SER A 2 -4.75 40.56 11.44
N SER A 3 -5.07 40.64 12.74
CA SER A 3 -5.46 39.44 13.53
C SER A 3 -6.77 38.80 13.06
N ILE A 4 -7.73 39.61 12.61
CA ILE A 4 -9.02 39.12 12.09
C ILE A 4 -8.81 38.43 10.74
N LEU A 5 -7.96 38.98 9.87
CA LEU A 5 -7.61 38.35 8.60
C LEU A 5 -6.90 37.01 8.80
N VAL A 6 -5.98 36.91 9.77
CA VAL A 6 -5.30 35.65 10.12
C VAL A 6 -6.31 34.61 10.62
N LEU A 7 -7.25 35.00 11.48
CA LEU A 7 -8.31 34.13 11.98
C LEU A 7 -9.23 33.63 10.87
N ILE A 8 -9.67 34.50 9.97
CA ILE A 8 -10.51 34.13 8.82
C ILE A 8 -9.76 33.18 7.89
N ALA A 9 -8.49 33.46 7.60
CA ALA A 9 -7.65 32.59 6.77
C ALA A 9 -7.48 31.21 7.41
N ALA A 10 -7.20 31.15 8.73
CA ALA A 10 -7.08 29.89 9.46
C ALA A 10 -8.38 29.07 9.44
N LEU A 11 -9.53 29.72 9.65
CA LEU A 11 -10.84 29.07 9.56
C LEU A 11 -11.14 28.56 8.15
N ALA A 12 -10.85 29.35 7.11
CA ALA A 12 -11.05 28.94 5.72
C ALA A 12 -10.17 27.75 5.34
N ILE A 13 -8.90 27.75 5.75
CA ILE A 13 -7.98 26.61 5.53
C ILE A 13 -8.49 25.38 6.26
N THR A 14 -8.91 25.53 7.52
CA THR A 14 -9.44 24.41 8.32
C THR A 14 -10.69 23.81 7.68
N ALA A 15 -11.64 24.65 7.26
CA ALA A 15 -12.84 24.21 6.54
C ALA A 15 -12.50 23.53 5.21
N GLY A 16 -11.51 24.05 4.47
CA GLY A 16 -11.01 23.45 3.24
C GLY A 16 -10.40 22.06 3.45
N ILE A 17 -9.62 21.89 4.53
CA ILE A 17 -9.03 20.58 4.91
C ILE A 17 -10.14 19.60 5.27
N ILE A 18 -11.09 20.00 6.13
CA ILE A 18 -12.23 19.15 6.52
C ILE A 18 -13.02 18.75 5.28
N TRP A 19 -13.36 19.70 4.41
CA TRP A 19 -14.07 19.39 3.18
C TRP A 19 -13.28 18.45 2.27
N TYR A 20 -11.98 18.66 2.12
CA TYR A 20 -11.13 17.79 1.33
C TYR A 20 -11.12 16.35 1.86
N PHE A 21 -10.95 16.13 3.16
CA PHE A 21 -10.92 14.76 3.70
C PHE A 21 -12.29 14.08 3.77
N PHE A 22 -13.36 14.84 4.06
CA PHE A 22 -14.68 14.28 4.35
C PHE A 22 -15.70 14.39 3.21
N ALA A 23 -15.37 15.05 2.09
CA ALA A 23 -16.28 15.14 0.94
C ALA A 23 -16.54 13.75 0.30
N PRO A 24 -17.80 13.45 -0.08
CA PRO A 24 -18.19 12.15 -0.61
C PRO A 24 -17.45 11.80 -1.91
N ARG A 25 -17.00 10.54 -2.01
CA ARG A 25 -16.24 10.05 -3.17
C ARG A 25 -17.19 9.57 -4.28
N LYS A 26 -16.87 9.88 -5.53
CA LYS A 26 -17.55 9.31 -6.70
C LYS A 26 -17.13 7.84 -6.83
N ALA A 27 -18.08 6.92 -6.62
CA ALA A 27 -17.86 5.50 -6.88
C ALA A 27 -17.72 5.26 -8.38
N THR A 28 -16.74 4.42 -8.78
CA THR A 28 -16.67 3.96 -10.18
C THR A 28 -17.57 2.73 -10.30
N GLN A 29 -18.59 2.82 -11.17
CA GLN A 29 -19.43 1.67 -11.48
C GLN A 29 -18.70 0.70 -12.40
N ALA A 30 -18.84 -0.59 -12.14
CA ALA A 30 -18.28 -1.63 -13.00
C ALA A 30 -18.89 -1.59 -14.41
N LYS A 31 -18.06 -1.82 -15.42
CA LYS A 31 -18.55 -2.02 -16.80
C LYS A 31 -19.04 -3.45 -16.94
N ASP A 32 -20.26 -3.62 -17.44
CA ASP A 32 -20.80 -4.94 -17.77
C ASP A 32 -20.26 -5.37 -19.13
N GLU A 33 -19.34 -6.33 -19.14
CA GLU A 33 -18.81 -6.95 -20.36
C GLU A 33 -19.28 -8.41 -20.40
N GLY A 34 -20.31 -8.68 -21.20
CA GLY A 34 -20.78 -10.05 -21.44
C GLY A 34 -21.44 -10.73 -20.24
N GLY A 35 -22.02 -9.98 -19.29
CA GLY A 35 -22.70 -10.52 -18.11
C GLY A 35 -21.84 -10.61 -16.86
N VAL A 36 -20.54 -10.30 -16.97
CA VAL A 36 -19.56 -10.22 -15.88
C VAL A 36 -19.17 -8.76 -15.65
N GLN A 37 -19.23 -8.32 -14.40
CA GLN A 37 -18.92 -6.96 -14.00
C GLN A 37 -17.40 -6.77 -13.92
N THR A 38 -16.79 -6.06 -14.88
CA THR A 38 -15.33 -5.89 -14.93
C THR A 38 -14.91 -4.51 -14.40
N VAL A 39 -13.89 -4.50 -13.54
CA VAL A 39 -13.32 -3.27 -12.96
C VAL A 39 -11.80 -3.34 -13.03
N HIS A 40 -11.18 -2.31 -13.60
CA HIS A 40 -9.72 -2.15 -13.59
C HIS A 40 -9.30 -1.31 -12.39
N ILE A 41 -8.32 -1.81 -11.64
CA ILE A 41 -7.82 -1.22 -10.40
C ILE A 41 -6.31 -1.03 -10.56
N THR A 42 -5.84 0.21 -10.62
CA THR A 42 -4.41 0.50 -10.58
C THR A 42 -3.91 0.42 -9.13
N VAL A 43 -2.84 -0.32 -8.89
CA VAL A 43 -2.16 -0.42 -7.60
C VAL A 43 -0.84 0.34 -7.67
N LYS A 44 -0.85 1.53 -7.07
CA LYS A 44 0.31 2.44 -7.02
C LYS A 44 0.20 3.28 -5.76
N GLY A 45 0.82 2.81 -4.68
CA GLY A 45 0.76 3.32 -3.31
C GLY A 45 -0.66 3.45 -2.75
N GLY A 46 -1.58 2.63 -3.28
CA GLY A 46 -3.02 2.65 -3.03
C GLY A 46 -3.78 1.98 -4.16
N TYR A 47 -5.04 1.60 -3.91
CA TYR A 47 -5.94 1.10 -4.95
C TYR A 47 -6.64 2.28 -5.63
N SER A 48 -6.72 2.29 -6.96
CA SER A 48 -7.47 3.31 -7.70
C SER A 48 -8.30 2.63 -8.79
N PRO A 49 -9.65 2.67 -8.71
CA PRO A 49 -10.47 3.34 -7.71
C PRO A 49 -10.46 2.63 -6.33
N GLN A 50 -10.59 3.40 -5.25
CA GLN A 50 -10.71 2.85 -3.88
C GLN A 50 -12.13 2.37 -3.55
N LEU A 51 -13.16 2.93 -4.20
CA LEU A 51 -14.55 2.55 -3.99
C LEU A 51 -15.13 2.01 -5.31
N ILE A 52 -15.45 0.73 -5.30
CA ILE A 52 -15.92 -0.02 -6.46
C ILE A 52 -17.38 -0.37 -6.21
N GLN A 53 -18.27 -0.02 -7.14
CA GLN A 53 -19.69 -0.34 -7.00
C GLN A 53 -20.10 -1.44 -8.00
N VAL A 54 -20.70 -2.51 -7.48
CA VAL A 54 -21.13 -3.70 -8.23
C VAL A 54 -22.55 -4.11 -7.82
N GLN A 55 -23.18 -4.97 -8.62
CA GLN A 55 -24.48 -5.59 -8.32
C GLN A 55 -24.27 -6.89 -7.53
N ALA A 56 -25.05 -7.05 -6.46
CA ALA A 56 -25.11 -8.30 -5.71
C ALA A 56 -25.65 -9.45 -6.58
N GLY A 57 -25.18 -10.67 -6.33
CA GLY A 57 -25.59 -11.88 -7.03
C GLY A 57 -25.02 -12.06 -8.44
N ARG A 58 -24.20 -11.11 -8.94
CA ARG A 58 -23.59 -11.19 -10.28
C ARG A 58 -22.06 -11.33 -10.17
N PRO A 59 -21.43 -12.16 -11.03
CA PRO A 59 -19.99 -12.35 -11.00
C PRO A 59 -19.24 -11.05 -11.33
N VAL A 60 -18.17 -10.80 -10.58
CA VAL A 60 -17.32 -9.62 -10.70
C VAL A 60 -15.89 -10.07 -11.03
N LYS A 61 -15.28 -9.42 -12.02
CA LYS A 61 -13.89 -9.58 -12.42
C LYS A 61 -13.12 -8.30 -12.07
N LEU A 62 -12.33 -8.38 -11.01
CA LEU A 62 -11.45 -7.29 -10.57
C LEU A 62 -10.06 -7.49 -11.16
N VAL A 63 -9.63 -6.55 -12.01
CA VAL A 63 -8.36 -6.59 -12.72
C VAL A 63 -7.41 -5.61 -12.04
N PHE A 64 -6.50 -6.12 -11.22
CA PHE A 64 -5.49 -5.33 -10.52
C PHE A 64 -4.25 -5.16 -11.38
N ASP A 65 -3.91 -3.93 -11.74
CA ASP A 65 -2.69 -3.56 -12.44
C ASP A 65 -1.69 -2.96 -11.44
N ARG A 66 -0.72 -3.76 -10.99
CA ARG A 66 0.28 -3.32 -10.01
C ARG A 66 1.43 -2.62 -10.70
N GLN A 67 1.55 -1.30 -10.51
CA GLN A 67 2.58 -0.46 -11.13
C GLN A 67 3.69 -0.06 -10.14
N GLU A 68 3.92 -0.88 -9.13
CA GLU A 68 4.93 -0.65 -8.10
C GLU A 68 5.53 -1.95 -7.56
N SER A 69 6.63 -1.84 -6.83
CA SER A 69 7.39 -2.97 -6.28
C SER A 69 7.32 -3.11 -4.75
N GLY A 70 6.49 -2.32 -4.05
CA GLY A 70 6.45 -2.36 -2.58
C GLY A 70 5.74 -3.60 -2.02
N GLU A 71 6.26 -4.24 -0.97
CA GLU A 71 5.63 -5.44 -0.36
C GLU A 71 4.19 -5.17 0.13
N CYS A 72 3.87 -3.94 0.53
CA CYS A 72 2.50 -3.53 0.90
C CYS A 72 1.48 -3.55 -0.25
N SER A 73 1.86 -4.03 -1.43
CA SER A 73 0.98 -4.19 -2.59
C SER A 73 1.11 -5.58 -3.23
N SER A 74 1.92 -6.48 -2.66
CA SER A 74 2.19 -7.81 -3.25
C SER A 74 1.03 -8.78 -3.10
N HIS A 75 0.04 -8.47 -2.27
CA HIS A 75 -1.16 -9.26 -2.07
C HIS A 75 -2.38 -8.35 -2.01
N VAL A 76 -3.53 -8.85 -2.46
CA VAL A 76 -4.85 -8.30 -2.13
C VAL A 76 -5.67 -9.36 -1.42
N VAL A 77 -6.27 -8.95 -0.30
CA VAL A 77 -7.02 -9.80 0.61
C VAL A 77 -8.45 -9.31 0.72
N PHE A 78 -9.38 -10.23 0.48
CA PHE A 78 -10.81 -10.06 0.70
C PHE A 78 -11.26 -11.05 1.79
N ASN A 79 -11.31 -10.60 3.04
CA ASN A 79 -11.62 -11.47 4.19
C ASN A 79 -13.01 -12.10 4.09
N ASP A 80 -14.02 -11.33 3.65
CA ASP A 80 -15.40 -11.81 3.53
C ASP A 80 -15.58 -12.92 2.48
N PHE A 81 -14.62 -13.04 1.56
CA PHE A 81 -14.60 -14.05 0.50
C PHE A 81 -13.50 -15.09 0.69
N ASN A 82 -12.69 -14.98 1.77
CA ASN A 82 -11.51 -15.80 2.03
C ASN A 82 -10.55 -15.88 0.83
N ILE A 83 -10.35 -14.76 0.13
CA ILE A 83 -9.45 -14.65 -1.01
C ILE A 83 -8.19 -13.91 -0.57
N ASP A 84 -7.04 -14.54 -0.74
CA ASP A 84 -5.72 -13.90 -0.73
C ASP A 84 -5.09 -14.15 -2.10
N LYS A 85 -4.85 -13.07 -2.86
CA LYS A 85 -4.29 -13.14 -4.21
C LYS A 85 -2.99 -12.36 -4.30
N THR A 86 -1.93 -13.04 -4.71
CA THR A 86 -0.65 -12.41 -5.06
C THR A 86 -0.82 -11.49 -6.28
N LEU A 87 -0.25 -10.29 -6.19
CA LEU A 87 -0.16 -9.27 -7.22
C LEU A 87 1.33 -9.05 -7.53
N PRO A 88 1.93 -9.70 -8.54
CA PRO A 88 3.34 -9.51 -8.87
C PRO A 88 3.65 -8.08 -9.33
N ALA A 89 4.87 -7.60 -9.10
CA ALA A 89 5.26 -6.23 -9.43
C ALA A 89 5.24 -5.99 -10.95
N PHE A 90 4.69 -4.85 -11.38
CA PHE A 90 4.56 -4.47 -12.80
C PHE A 90 3.74 -5.46 -13.64
N GLN A 91 2.81 -6.18 -13.00
CA GLN A 91 1.95 -7.17 -13.65
C GLN A 91 0.48 -6.96 -13.33
N THR A 92 -0.38 -7.49 -14.21
CA THR A 92 -1.83 -7.49 -14.04
C THR A 92 -2.30 -8.84 -13.49
N SER A 93 -3.04 -8.81 -12.39
CA SER A 93 -3.63 -9.98 -11.75
C SER A 93 -5.15 -9.86 -11.67
N THR A 94 -5.86 -10.96 -11.85
CA THR A 94 -7.34 -10.96 -11.83
C THR A 94 -7.85 -11.71 -10.59
N VAL A 95 -8.82 -11.10 -9.91
CA VAL A 95 -9.63 -11.72 -8.86
C VAL A 95 -11.07 -11.83 -9.36
N GLN A 96 -11.63 -13.03 -9.28
CA GLN A 96 -13.03 -13.28 -9.60
C GLN A 96 -13.78 -13.60 -8.31
N LEU A 97 -14.88 -12.89 -8.06
CA LEU A 97 -15.74 -13.10 -6.88
C LEU A 97 -17.19 -12.75 -7.21
N THR A 98 -18.13 -13.27 -6.41
CA THR A 98 -19.56 -12.97 -6.56
C THR A 98 -20.11 -12.54 -5.20
N PRO A 99 -20.42 -11.25 -4.99
CA PRO A 99 -21.00 -10.77 -3.74
C PRO A 99 -22.40 -11.37 -3.55
N PRO A 100 -22.67 -12.17 -2.51
CA PRO A 100 -23.95 -12.87 -2.38
C PRO A 100 -25.11 -11.94 -1.95
N LYS A 101 -24.81 -10.84 -1.28
CA LYS A 101 -25.81 -9.88 -0.76
C LYS A 101 -25.34 -8.45 -1.03
N ALA A 102 -26.27 -7.49 -1.01
CA ALA A 102 -25.88 -6.10 -0.95
C ALA A 102 -25.18 -5.79 0.39
N GLY A 103 -24.16 -4.94 0.32
CA GLY A 103 -23.30 -4.64 1.46
C GLY A 103 -21.95 -4.08 1.05
N ASP A 104 -21.20 -3.67 2.06
CA ASP A 104 -19.85 -3.17 1.92
C ASP A 104 -18.86 -4.28 2.27
N TYR A 105 -18.01 -4.62 1.32
CA TYR A 105 -16.98 -5.64 1.44
C TYR A 105 -15.60 -4.96 1.39
N PRO A 106 -14.96 -4.71 2.53
CA PRO A 106 -13.62 -4.15 2.56
C PRO A 106 -12.59 -5.15 2.00
N PHE A 107 -11.63 -4.62 1.25
CA PHE A 107 -10.45 -5.35 0.84
C PHE A 107 -9.20 -4.55 1.16
N ALA A 108 -8.11 -5.26 1.43
CA ALA A 108 -6.86 -4.61 1.81
C ALA A 108 -5.67 -5.32 1.17
N CYS A 109 -4.48 -4.74 1.25
CA CYS A 109 -3.28 -5.55 1.03
C CYS A 109 -3.11 -6.59 2.16
N GLY A 110 -2.35 -7.67 1.94
CA GLY A 110 -1.98 -8.66 2.96
C GLY A 110 -1.40 -8.09 4.26
N MET A 111 -0.78 -6.90 4.22
CA MET A 111 -0.31 -6.18 5.43
C MET A 111 -1.33 -5.16 5.98
N ASN A 112 -2.55 -5.14 5.46
CA ASN A 112 -3.66 -4.28 5.89
C ASN A 112 -3.34 -2.77 5.90
N MET A 113 -2.49 -2.31 4.98
CA MET A 113 -2.07 -0.91 4.88
C MET A 113 -2.81 -0.14 3.77
N LEU A 114 -2.96 -0.77 2.61
CA LEU A 114 -3.73 -0.23 1.50
C LEU A 114 -5.15 -0.77 1.61
N HIS A 115 -6.17 0.09 1.49
CA HIS A 115 -7.57 -0.30 1.62
C HIS A 115 -8.39 0.13 0.41
N GLY A 116 -9.32 -0.74 0.04
CA GLY A 116 -10.39 -0.44 -0.88
C GLY A 116 -11.70 -1.03 -0.38
N MET A 117 -12.80 -0.60 -0.98
CA MET A 117 -14.15 -0.99 -0.60
C MET A 117 -14.89 -1.45 -1.86
N LEU A 118 -15.39 -2.68 -1.83
CA LEU A 118 -16.31 -3.20 -2.83
C LEU A 118 -17.75 -3.07 -2.28
N ARG A 119 -18.52 -2.15 -2.82
CA ARG A 119 -19.93 -1.92 -2.46
C ARG A 119 -20.84 -2.67 -3.42
N ALA A 120 -21.48 -3.72 -2.93
CA ALA A 120 -22.52 -4.43 -3.66
C ALA A 120 -23.88 -3.76 -3.42
N THR A 121 -24.60 -3.48 -4.50
CA THR A 121 -25.96 -2.93 -4.48
C THR A 121 -26.94 -3.97 -4.98
N ASP A 122 -28.14 -4.01 -4.40
CA ASP A 122 -29.27 -4.72 -5.00
C ASP A 122 -29.61 -4.06 -6.34
N GLY A 123 -30.14 -4.81 -7.32
CA GLY A 123 -30.37 -4.39 -8.71
C GLY A 123 -31.04 -3.01 -8.93
N PRO A 124 -31.08 -2.52 -10.18
CA PRO A 124 -30.99 -1.09 -10.49
C PRO A 124 -32.11 -0.28 -9.84
N THR A 125 -31.78 0.52 -8.84
CA THR A 125 -32.67 1.56 -8.35
C THR A 125 -32.64 2.73 -9.33
N THR A 126 -33.55 2.70 -10.31
CA THR A 126 -34.15 3.93 -10.83
C THR A 126 -34.77 4.70 -9.65
N GLY A 127 -34.25 5.90 -9.38
CA GLY A 127 -34.79 6.81 -8.36
C GLY A 127 -33.71 7.51 -7.55
N SER A 128 -32.81 8.26 -8.17
CA SER A 128 -32.96 9.72 -8.07
C SER A 128 -32.76 10.35 -9.44
N ALA A 129 -33.81 10.30 -10.26
CA ALA A 129 -33.98 11.24 -11.35
C ALA A 129 -34.56 12.53 -10.77
N GLU A 130 -33.80 13.61 -10.80
CA GLU A 130 -34.38 14.91 -11.11
C GLU A 130 -33.44 15.66 -12.05
N ALA A 131 -33.95 15.81 -13.27
CA ALA A 131 -33.72 16.88 -14.22
C ALA A 131 -32.29 17.15 -14.69
N GLN A 132 -31.96 16.68 -15.90
CA GLN A 132 -32.01 17.53 -17.10
C GLN A 132 -31.59 16.74 -18.35
N SER A 133 -32.58 16.48 -19.19
CA SER A 133 -32.40 16.07 -20.59
C SER A 133 -32.37 17.31 -21.47
N LYS A 134 -31.46 17.33 -22.45
CA LYS A 134 -31.78 17.58 -23.88
C LYS A 134 -30.53 17.55 -24.78
N GLN A 135 -30.71 16.83 -25.89
CA GLN A 135 -30.08 17.00 -27.22
C GLN A 135 -28.60 16.62 -27.35
N ALA A 136 -28.12 15.96 -28.40
CA ALA A 136 -28.65 15.46 -29.67
C ALA A 136 -27.61 14.41 -30.17
N GLN A 137 -27.99 13.20 -30.62
CA GLN A 137 -28.37 12.82 -31.99
C GLN A 137 -27.19 12.70 -32.98
N GLY A 138 -27.03 11.51 -33.57
CA GLY A 138 -26.13 11.18 -34.71
C GLY A 138 -25.32 9.90 -34.44
N SER A 139 -25.67 8.68 -34.86
CA SER A 139 -25.98 8.09 -36.17
C SER A 139 -24.83 7.20 -36.70
N GLN A 140 -25.11 5.90 -36.83
CA GLN A 140 -24.57 4.90 -37.82
C GLN A 140 -23.07 4.54 -37.72
N SER A 141 -22.53 3.34 -38.02
CA SER A 141 -22.93 2.12 -38.76
C SER A 141 -22.11 0.92 -38.20
N GLN A 142 -22.66 -0.27 -37.93
CA GLN A 142 -22.77 -1.45 -38.83
C GLN A 142 -21.46 -2.06 -39.38
N GLY A 143 -21.32 -3.38 -39.19
CA GLY A 143 -20.34 -4.31 -39.80
C GLY A 143 -19.18 -4.66 -38.86
N GLU A 144 -18.75 -5.89 -38.61
CA GLU A 144 -19.04 -7.19 -39.20
C GLU A 144 -18.40 -8.23 -38.24
N ARG A 145 -19.10 -9.32 -37.88
CA ARG A 145 -18.49 -10.52 -37.26
C ARG A 145 -17.92 -11.39 -38.37
N PRO A 146 -16.81 -12.11 -38.11
CA PRO A 146 -16.92 -13.57 -38.26
C PRO A 146 -16.42 -14.36 -37.03
N GLN A 147 -17.16 -15.42 -36.72
CA GLN A 147 -16.79 -16.52 -35.84
C GLN A 147 -15.87 -17.50 -36.57
N ALA A 148 -14.90 -18.09 -35.85
CA ALA A 148 -14.43 -19.47 -36.05
C ALA A 148 -13.55 -19.89 -34.85
N GLU A 149 -14.20 -20.49 -33.84
CA GLU A 149 -14.00 -21.86 -33.30
C GLU A 149 -12.64 -22.61 -33.38
N PRO A 150 -12.45 -23.70 -32.61
CA PRO A 150 -11.48 -23.78 -31.51
C PRO A 150 -10.40 -24.85 -31.72
N THR A 151 -9.22 -24.73 -31.11
CA THR A 151 -8.40 -25.93 -30.86
C THR A 151 -7.39 -25.77 -29.74
N GLU A 152 -7.52 -26.73 -28.80
CA GLU A 152 -6.46 -27.55 -28.21
C GLU A 152 -5.49 -27.01 -27.16
N SER A 153 -5.50 -27.81 -26.09
CA SER A 153 -4.32 -28.24 -25.33
C SER A 153 -3.91 -27.36 -24.16
N ALA A 154 -4.72 -27.53 -23.11
CA ALA A 154 -4.25 -27.61 -21.74
C ALA A 154 -2.98 -28.47 -21.67
N LYS A 155 -1.87 -27.84 -21.27
CA LYS A 155 -0.67 -28.51 -20.78
C LYS A 155 -0.62 -28.23 -19.27
N PRO A 156 -0.57 -29.25 -18.40
CA PRO A 156 -0.48 -29.00 -16.97
C PRO A 156 0.88 -28.36 -16.68
N ALA A 157 0.86 -27.10 -16.27
CA ALA A 157 2.02 -26.43 -15.73
C ALA A 157 2.33 -27.09 -14.37
N GLN A 158 3.30 -28.00 -14.38
CA GLN A 158 3.96 -28.44 -13.17
C GLN A 158 4.69 -27.23 -12.59
N THR A 159 4.10 -26.62 -11.58
CA THR A 159 4.70 -25.54 -10.79
C THR A 159 5.85 -26.12 -9.97
N ASN A 160 7.08 -25.92 -10.45
CA ASN A 160 8.28 -26.02 -9.63
C ASN A 160 8.22 -24.92 -8.56
N GLY A 161 7.64 -25.21 -7.40
CA GLY A 161 7.48 -24.26 -6.29
C GLY A 161 8.78 -23.82 -5.59
N GLY A 162 9.95 -24.11 -6.16
CA GLY A 162 11.25 -23.72 -5.62
C GLY A 162 11.77 -22.38 -6.15
N SER A 163 11.57 -22.08 -7.45
CA SER A 163 12.08 -20.84 -8.06
C SER A 163 11.39 -19.59 -7.53
N ASP A 164 10.07 -19.65 -7.36
CA ASP A 164 9.27 -18.49 -6.94
C ASP A 164 9.50 -18.13 -5.46
N GLN A 165 9.95 -19.11 -4.65
CA GLN A 165 10.25 -18.92 -3.23
C GLN A 165 11.61 -18.25 -3.03
N ASP A 166 12.63 -18.72 -3.76
CA ASP A 166 13.97 -18.15 -3.69
C ASP A 166 13.99 -16.68 -4.17
N GLU A 167 13.18 -16.34 -5.19
CA GLU A 167 13.04 -14.98 -5.69
C GLU A 167 12.40 -14.04 -4.65
N ALA A 168 11.30 -14.47 -4.02
CA ALA A 168 10.59 -13.67 -3.01
C ALA A 168 11.46 -13.39 -1.77
N ASP A 169 12.27 -14.35 -1.32
CA ASP A 169 13.15 -14.16 -0.18
C ASP A 169 14.38 -13.29 -0.50
N GLN A 170 14.88 -13.34 -1.74
CA GLN A 170 15.90 -12.41 -2.22
C GLN A 170 15.40 -10.95 -2.27
N GLU A 171 14.19 -10.72 -2.78
CA GLU A 171 13.58 -9.38 -2.82
C GLU A 171 13.43 -8.78 -1.41
N ARG A 172 12.91 -9.56 -0.45
CA ARG A 172 12.78 -9.15 0.96
C ARG A 172 14.10 -8.82 1.64
N THR A 173 15.15 -9.53 1.28
CA THR A 173 16.48 -9.31 1.84
C THR A 173 17.10 -8.03 1.27
N ALA A 174 16.87 -7.78 -0.02
CA ALA A 174 17.28 -6.53 -0.67
C ALA A 174 16.56 -5.31 -0.07
N GLU A 175 15.26 -5.40 0.23
CA GLU A 175 14.48 -4.30 0.81
C GLU A 175 14.98 -3.89 2.20
N ILE A 176 15.18 -4.86 3.12
CA ILE A 176 15.72 -4.53 4.44
C ILE A 176 17.14 -3.98 4.35
N ARG A 177 17.94 -4.46 3.40
CA ARG A 177 19.28 -3.90 3.17
C ARG A 177 19.20 -2.45 2.69
N ASP A 178 18.25 -2.10 1.83
CA ASP A 178 18.02 -0.71 1.40
C ASP A 178 17.61 0.18 2.60
N LEU A 179 16.64 -0.27 3.41
CA LEU A 179 16.23 0.45 4.62
C LEU A 179 17.39 0.63 5.60
N THR A 180 18.19 -0.41 5.81
CA THR A 180 19.38 -0.36 6.69
C THR A 180 20.41 0.63 6.17
N ARG A 181 20.66 0.67 4.86
CA ARG A 181 21.58 1.64 4.25
C ARG A 181 21.08 3.07 4.44
N ARG A 182 19.79 3.32 4.20
CA ARG A 182 19.18 4.65 4.41
C ARG A 182 19.20 5.07 5.88
N PHE A 183 19.00 4.12 6.80
CA PHE A 183 19.12 4.35 8.23
C PHE A 183 20.54 4.77 8.63
N ILE A 184 21.57 4.07 8.13
CA ILE A 184 22.96 4.42 8.42
C ILE A 184 23.28 5.83 7.91
N VAL A 185 22.86 6.16 6.69
CA VAL A 185 23.01 7.52 6.15
C VAL A 185 22.27 8.53 7.03
N ALA A 186 21.00 8.27 7.38
CA ALA A 186 20.22 9.17 8.24
C ALA A 186 20.90 9.40 9.60
N LEU A 187 21.39 8.32 10.23
CA LEU A 187 22.04 8.36 11.53
C LEU A 187 23.36 9.16 11.48
N VAL A 188 24.22 8.89 10.50
CA VAL A 188 25.53 9.56 10.35
C VAL A 188 25.36 11.06 10.14
N PHE A 189 24.36 11.48 9.38
CA PHE A 189 24.12 12.89 9.10
C PHE A 189 23.28 13.60 10.18
N THR A 190 22.41 12.88 10.89
CA THR A 190 21.60 13.43 11.98
C THR A 190 22.41 13.62 13.25
N LEU A 191 23.33 12.70 13.58
CA LEU A 191 24.10 12.75 14.83
C LEU A 191 24.86 14.08 15.04
N PRO A 192 25.60 14.62 14.05
CA PRO A 192 26.29 15.90 14.19
C PRO A 192 25.35 17.09 14.41
N VAL A 193 24.06 17.00 14.08
CA VAL A 193 23.06 18.05 14.32
C VAL A 193 22.36 17.84 15.66
N PHE A 194 22.06 16.59 16.00
CA PHE A 194 21.38 16.19 17.23
C PHE A 194 22.24 16.42 18.48
N ILE A 195 23.52 16.06 18.45
CA ILE A 195 24.41 16.16 19.62
C ILE A 195 24.53 17.62 20.11
N PRO A 196 24.84 18.61 19.25
CA PRO A 196 24.85 20.00 19.67
C PRO A 196 23.50 20.47 20.23
N ALA A 197 22.38 20.09 19.62
CA ALA A 197 21.05 20.51 20.07
C ALA A 197 20.72 20.01 21.49
N MET A 198 21.15 18.80 21.85
CA MET A 198 20.91 18.23 23.19
C MET A 198 21.98 18.61 24.22
N PHE A 199 23.26 18.62 23.83
CA PHE A 199 24.37 18.77 24.76
C PHE A 199 24.98 20.17 24.78
N GLY A 200 24.57 21.07 23.88
CA GLY A 200 25.13 22.42 23.76
C GLY A 200 24.92 23.33 24.98
N MET A 201 23.96 22.99 25.85
CA MET A 201 23.77 23.68 27.12
C MET A 201 24.76 23.21 28.21
N PHE A 202 25.28 21.98 28.09
CA PHE A 202 26.11 21.33 29.11
C PHE A 202 27.59 21.28 28.74
N LEU A 203 27.92 21.20 27.45
CA LEU A 203 29.28 21.15 26.94
C LEU A 203 29.53 22.27 25.93
N PRO A 204 30.75 22.84 25.89
CA PRO A 204 31.14 23.77 24.84
C PRO A 204 31.20 23.03 23.50
N MET A 205 30.23 23.30 22.63
CA MET A 205 30.13 22.69 21.31
C MET A 205 30.81 23.56 20.24
N PRO A 206 31.34 22.97 19.15
CA PRO A 206 31.93 23.77 18.07
C PRO A 206 30.88 24.69 17.43
N HIS A 207 31.18 25.98 17.36
CA HIS A 207 30.30 27.00 16.78
C HIS A 207 29.88 26.69 15.33
N MET A 208 30.70 25.93 14.59
CA MET A 208 30.38 25.50 13.22
C MET A 208 29.14 24.60 13.17
N LEU A 209 28.92 23.73 14.15
CA LEU A 209 27.75 22.82 14.19
C LEU A 209 26.47 23.54 14.63
N MET A 210 26.60 24.72 15.26
CA MET A 210 25.48 25.59 15.61
C MET A 210 25.07 26.50 14.45
N ASN A 211 25.84 26.54 13.36
CA ASN A 211 25.52 27.36 12.21
C ASN A 211 24.34 26.74 11.42
N PRO A 212 23.22 27.46 11.22
CA PRO A 212 22.05 26.94 10.50
C PRO A 212 22.36 26.46 9.08
N TRP A 213 23.34 27.05 8.39
CA TRP A 213 23.77 26.61 7.06
C TRP A 213 24.42 25.23 7.08
N VAL A 214 25.23 24.96 8.12
CA VAL A 214 25.87 23.64 8.28
C VAL A 214 24.83 22.59 8.61
N GLN A 215 23.88 22.91 9.49
CA GLN A 215 22.76 22.03 9.82
C GLN A 215 21.89 21.74 8.59
N LEU A 216 21.58 22.75 7.76
CA LEU A 216 20.87 22.57 6.50
C LEU A 216 21.59 21.57 5.59
N VAL A 217 22.90 21.78 5.35
CA VAL A 217 23.69 20.89 4.49
C VAL A 217 23.73 19.45 5.01
N LEU A 218 23.84 19.27 6.33
CA LEU A 218 23.83 17.95 6.96
C LEU A 218 22.46 17.26 6.86
N ILE A 219 21.35 18.01 6.98
CA ILE A 219 20.00 17.44 6.94
C ILE A 219 19.49 17.23 5.51
N LEU A 220 20.05 17.89 4.49
CA LEU A 220 19.66 17.68 3.09
C LEU A 220 19.69 16.20 2.66
N PRO A 221 20.77 15.42 2.88
CA PRO A 221 20.78 13.98 2.60
C PRO A 221 19.70 13.21 3.38
N VAL A 222 19.46 13.58 4.65
CA VAL A 222 18.46 12.90 5.48
C VAL A 222 17.05 13.13 4.92
N MET A 223 16.74 14.38 4.56
CA MET A 223 15.44 14.79 4.03
C MET A 223 15.16 14.18 2.65
N PHE A 224 16.11 14.31 1.71
CA PHE A 224 15.88 14.00 0.30
C PHE A 224 16.32 12.62 -0.15
N TYR A 225 17.20 11.92 0.60
CA TYR A 225 17.61 10.55 0.26
C TYR A 225 16.99 9.53 1.21
N SER A 226 17.22 9.67 2.52
CA SER A 226 16.69 8.73 3.51
C SER A 226 15.18 8.87 3.69
N GLY A 227 14.66 10.10 3.76
CA GLY A 227 13.23 10.40 3.91
C GLY A 227 12.40 10.26 2.63
N TRP A 228 13.02 10.16 1.45
CA TRP A 228 12.30 10.15 0.17
C TRP A 228 11.16 9.10 0.07
N PRO A 229 11.36 7.83 0.49
CA PRO A 229 10.28 6.84 0.44
C PRO A 229 9.09 7.24 1.30
N ILE A 230 9.35 7.76 2.52
CA ILE A 230 8.33 8.21 3.48
C ILE A 230 7.54 9.38 2.90
N HIS A 231 8.23 10.36 2.29
CA HIS A 231 7.59 11.50 1.66
C HIS A 231 6.75 11.10 0.45
N ARG A 232 7.25 10.19 -0.38
CA ARG A 232 6.53 9.69 -1.56
C ARG A 232 5.24 8.99 -1.17
N THR A 233 5.28 8.04 -0.22
CA THR A 233 4.09 7.32 0.23
C THR A 233 3.16 8.23 1.01
N GLY A 234 3.68 9.07 1.90
CA GLY A 234 2.89 9.99 2.70
C GLY A 234 2.15 11.04 1.87
N TRP A 235 2.79 11.63 0.85
CA TRP A 235 2.14 12.61 -0.02
C TRP A 235 1.05 11.97 -0.89
N LEU A 236 1.30 10.75 -1.36
CA LEU A 236 0.33 9.99 -2.12
C LEU A 236 -0.89 9.59 -1.27
N ALA A 237 -0.68 9.20 -0.01
CA ALA A 237 -1.73 8.90 0.96
C ALA A 237 -2.62 10.13 1.24
N LEU A 238 -2.01 11.31 1.40
CA LEU A 238 -2.72 12.58 1.52
C LEU A 238 -3.54 12.89 0.26
N ALA A 239 -2.94 12.74 -0.93
CA ALA A 239 -3.61 12.98 -2.20
C ALA A 239 -4.83 12.07 -2.43
N HIS A 240 -4.77 10.84 -1.94
CA HIS A 240 -5.88 9.89 -1.97
C HIS A 240 -6.85 10.01 -0.77
N ARG A 241 -6.71 11.06 0.07
CA ARG A 241 -7.55 11.29 1.26
C ARG A 241 -7.60 10.08 2.21
N ALA A 242 -6.48 9.38 2.36
CA ALA A 242 -6.34 8.19 3.19
C ALA A 242 -5.10 8.36 4.09
N PRO A 243 -5.17 9.20 5.14
CA PRO A 243 -4.01 9.52 5.96
C PRO A 243 -3.55 8.30 6.77
N GLU A 244 -2.25 8.05 6.77
CA GLU A 244 -1.56 6.96 7.48
C GLU A 244 -0.26 7.43 8.16
N MET A 245 0.49 6.52 8.78
CA MET A 245 1.69 6.82 9.57
C MET A 245 2.73 7.66 8.80
N ASN A 246 3.07 7.29 7.56
CA ASN A 246 4.04 8.02 6.74
C ASN A 246 3.52 9.41 6.33
N SER A 247 2.22 9.56 6.11
CA SER A 247 1.60 10.85 5.77
C SER A 247 1.76 11.89 6.87
N LEU A 248 1.61 11.48 8.14
CA LEU A 248 1.81 12.36 9.30
C LEU A 248 3.27 12.78 9.41
N VAL A 249 4.19 11.81 9.31
CA VAL A 249 5.64 12.07 9.38
C VAL A 249 6.08 12.98 8.24
N ALA A 250 5.67 12.67 7.01
CA ALA A 250 6.02 13.44 5.82
C ALA A 250 5.56 14.90 5.91
N LEU A 251 4.34 15.15 6.38
CA LEU A 251 3.82 16.50 6.55
C LEU A 251 4.57 17.25 7.67
N GLY A 252 4.81 16.59 8.81
CA GLY A 252 5.50 17.18 9.96
C GLY A 252 6.93 17.57 9.63
N THR A 253 7.71 16.65 9.05
CA THR A 253 9.13 16.90 8.71
C THR A 253 9.27 17.87 7.56
N ALA A 254 8.37 17.86 6.56
CA ALA A 254 8.36 18.87 5.51
C ALA A 254 8.07 20.27 6.04
N THR A 255 7.10 20.40 6.96
CA THR A 255 6.75 21.69 7.58
C THR A 255 7.91 22.22 8.41
N ALA A 256 8.49 21.37 9.27
CA ALA A 256 9.64 21.75 10.10
C ALA A 256 10.88 22.11 9.24
N PHE A 257 11.13 21.37 8.16
CA PHE A 257 12.22 21.67 7.23
C PHE A 257 12.01 23.01 6.51
N LEU A 258 10.81 23.27 6.00
CA LEU A 258 10.48 24.54 5.33
C LEU A 258 10.60 25.73 6.28
N TYR A 259 10.10 25.60 7.51
CA TYR A 259 10.27 26.63 8.53
C TYR A 259 11.76 26.89 8.81
N SER A 260 12.55 25.83 9.00
CA SER A 260 13.99 25.94 9.25
C SER A 260 14.74 26.59 8.09
N LEU A 261 14.31 26.33 6.85
CA LEU A 261 14.82 26.96 5.64
C LEU A 261 14.52 28.47 5.63
N VAL A 262 13.29 28.87 5.99
CA VAL A 262 12.92 30.30 6.11
C VAL A 262 13.77 30.98 7.19
N VAL A 263 13.94 30.34 8.36
CA VAL A 263 14.82 30.85 9.43
C VAL A 263 16.25 31.06 8.94
N THR A 264 16.76 30.17 8.09
CA THR A 264 18.15 30.18 7.61
C THR A 264 18.37 31.22 6.50
N VAL A 265 17.45 31.31 5.54
CA VAL A 265 17.61 32.13 4.32
C VAL A 265 17.02 33.54 4.48
N ALA A 266 15.96 33.69 5.27
CA ALA A 266 15.25 34.95 5.46
C ALA A 266 14.88 35.21 6.93
N PRO A 267 15.85 35.21 7.87
CA PRO A 267 15.60 35.43 9.29
C PRO A 267 14.91 36.77 9.59
N GLN A 268 15.06 37.77 8.72
CA GLN A 268 14.43 39.08 8.83
C GLN A 268 12.90 39.06 8.73
N LEU A 269 12.31 38.01 8.17
CA LEU A 269 10.85 37.86 8.10
C LEU A 269 10.25 37.42 9.44
N LEU A 270 11.09 36.95 10.37
CA LEU A 270 10.68 36.39 11.65
C LEU A 270 11.06 37.32 12.82
N PRO A 271 10.23 37.38 13.87
CA PRO A 271 10.56 38.05 15.12
C PRO A 271 11.84 37.47 15.74
N GLU A 272 12.61 38.28 16.47
CA GLU A 272 13.92 37.88 17.00
C GLU A 272 13.88 36.65 17.90
N GLY A 273 12.80 36.47 18.66
CA GLY A 273 12.59 35.32 19.56
C GLY A 273 12.14 34.03 18.87
N SER A 274 11.99 34.00 17.54
CA SER A 274 11.51 32.82 16.79
C SER A 274 12.44 32.44 15.64
N ARG A 275 13.74 32.64 15.80
CA ARG A 275 14.77 32.37 14.77
C ARG A 275 15.55 31.09 15.02
N GLU A 276 14.97 30.14 15.76
CA GLU A 276 15.59 28.84 16.00
C GLU A 276 15.14 27.83 14.93
N PRO A 277 16.07 27.24 14.15
CA PRO A 277 15.72 26.20 13.19
C PRO A 277 15.46 24.86 13.89
N TYR A 278 14.70 23.99 13.24
CA TYR A 278 14.30 22.65 13.71
C TYR A 278 14.93 21.52 12.86
N TYR A 279 16.15 21.73 12.36
CA TYR A 279 16.85 20.73 11.54
C TYR A 279 17.13 19.44 12.33
N GLU A 280 17.42 19.56 13.62
CA GLU A 280 17.59 18.43 14.54
C GLU A 280 16.32 17.59 14.66
N ALA A 281 15.14 18.24 14.76
CA ALA A 281 13.87 17.55 14.86
C ALA A 281 13.57 16.78 13.57
N VAL A 282 13.79 17.40 12.40
CA VAL A 282 13.62 16.74 11.10
C VAL A 282 14.49 15.50 10.98
N GLY A 283 15.80 15.62 11.26
CA GLY A 283 16.73 14.50 11.18
C GLY A 283 16.38 13.37 12.16
N THR A 284 16.03 13.73 13.39
CA THR A 284 15.70 12.77 14.46
C THR A 284 14.44 12.00 14.14
N ILE A 285 13.37 12.69 13.73
CA ILE A 285 12.09 12.06 13.37
C ILE A 285 12.28 11.07 12.22
N ILE A 286 12.96 11.48 11.14
CA ILE A 286 13.20 10.58 9.99
C ILE A 286 14.04 9.38 10.40
N THR A 287 15.11 9.60 11.19
CA THR A 287 16.00 8.52 11.63
C THR A 287 15.28 7.50 12.50
N LEU A 288 14.50 7.95 13.50
CA LEU A 288 13.73 7.08 14.38
C LEU A 288 12.59 6.37 13.65
N MET A 289 11.97 7.03 12.68
CA MET A 289 10.94 6.42 11.84
C MET A 289 11.50 5.24 11.03
N ILE A 290 12.64 5.43 10.35
CA ILE A 290 13.28 4.34 9.58
C ILE A 290 13.72 3.21 10.53
N LEU A 291 14.24 3.54 11.71
CA LEU A 291 14.56 2.54 12.73
C LEU A 291 13.32 1.73 13.13
N GLY A 292 12.18 2.39 13.35
CA GLY A 292 10.89 1.75 13.63
C GLY A 292 10.48 0.78 12.51
N GLN A 293 10.58 1.21 11.25
CA GLN A 293 10.30 0.37 10.08
C GLN A 293 11.22 -0.86 10.00
N ILE A 294 12.51 -0.72 10.33
CA ILE A 294 13.46 -1.84 10.37
C ILE A 294 13.07 -2.83 11.48
N LEU A 295 12.73 -2.34 12.67
CA LEU A 295 12.32 -3.17 13.80
C LEU A 295 11.01 -3.91 13.50
N GLU A 296 10.03 -3.20 12.92
CA GLU A 296 8.76 -3.78 12.48
C GLU A 296 8.98 -4.88 11.43
N ALA A 297 9.79 -4.61 10.40
CA ALA A 297 10.09 -5.57 9.36
C ALA A 297 10.81 -6.82 9.92
N ARG A 298 11.73 -6.64 10.88
CA ARG A 298 12.40 -7.77 11.55
C ARG A 298 11.46 -8.58 12.43
N ALA A 299 10.60 -7.91 13.20
CA ALA A 299 9.62 -8.58 14.07
C ALA A 299 8.62 -9.42 13.26
N ARG A 300 8.15 -8.89 12.12
CA ARG A 300 7.22 -9.59 11.21
C ARG A 300 7.85 -10.79 10.50
N ARG A 301 9.16 -10.78 10.21
CA ARG A 301 9.83 -11.97 9.67
C ARG A 301 9.81 -13.14 10.64
N GLY A 302 10.14 -12.90 11.91
CA GLY A 302 10.20 -13.96 12.92
C GLY A 302 8.88 -14.71 13.07
N THR A 303 7.75 -14.00 13.00
CA THR A 303 6.41 -14.63 13.05
C THR A 303 6.04 -15.33 11.74
N GLY A 304 6.36 -14.74 10.59
CA GLY A 304 6.13 -15.34 9.28
C GLY A 304 6.88 -16.66 9.09
N ASP A 305 8.15 -16.72 9.51
CA ASP A 305 8.99 -17.91 9.40
C ASP A 305 8.48 -19.04 10.31
N ALA A 306 8.00 -18.72 11.51
CA ALA A 306 7.40 -19.69 12.42
C ALA A 306 6.09 -20.28 11.85
N ILE A 307 5.20 -19.45 11.29
CA ILE A 307 3.97 -19.95 10.66
C ILE A 307 4.30 -20.78 9.41
N ARG A 308 5.27 -20.35 8.58
CA ARG A 308 5.70 -21.13 7.41
C ARG A 308 6.31 -22.47 7.79
N ALA A 309 7.11 -22.52 8.86
CA ALA A 309 7.63 -23.78 9.37
C ALA A 309 6.50 -24.74 9.78
N LEU A 310 5.45 -24.23 10.43
CA LEU A 310 4.27 -25.03 10.78
C LEU A 310 3.50 -25.50 9.55
N VAL A 311 3.32 -24.64 8.53
CA VAL A 311 2.67 -25.02 7.27
C VAL A 311 3.50 -26.05 6.50
N GLY A 312 4.83 -25.92 6.52
CA GLY A 312 5.76 -26.86 5.89
C GLY A 312 5.79 -28.25 6.55
N LEU A 313 5.42 -28.33 7.83
CA LEU A 313 5.27 -29.60 8.55
C LEU A 313 3.96 -30.33 8.19
N ARG A 314 3.04 -29.72 7.44
CA ARG A 314 1.84 -30.42 6.94
C ARG A 314 2.28 -31.47 5.93
N PRO A 315 2.07 -32.78 6.19
CA PRO A 315 2.42 -33.83 5.26
C PRO A 315 1.62 -33.65 3.97
N LYS A 316 2.28 -33.82 2.83
CA LYS A 316 1.66 -33.76 1.50
C LYS A 316 1.28 -35.14 0.98
N THR A 317 1.96 -36.17 1.46
CA THR A 317 1.74 -37.56 1.09
C THR A 317 1.39 -38.42 2.30
N ALA A 318 0.57 -39.44 2.07
CA ALA A 318 0.23 -40.50 2.99
C ALA A 318 0.59 -41.83 2.35
N THR A 319 1.06 -42.77 3.16
CA THR A 319 1.37 -44.13 2.71
C THR A 319 0.25 -45.05 3.14
N VAL A 320 -0.44 -45.66 2.16
CA VAL A 320 -1.55 -46.60 2.37
C VAL A 320 -1.09 -48.02 2.08
N VAL A 321 -1.52 -48.98 2.89
CA VAL A 321 -1.25 -50.41 2.70
C VAL A 321 -2.55 -51.10 2.30
N ARG A 322 -2.61 -51.62 1.06
CA ARG A 322 -3.78 -52.36 0.56
C ARG A 322 -3.50 -53.85 0.55
N THR A 323 -4.38 -54.61 1.20
CA THR A 323 -4.32 -56.08 1.22
C THR A 323 -5.24 -56.64 0.15
N GLY A 324 -4.68 -57.36 -0.82
CA GLY A 324 -5.45 -58.08 -1.84
C GLY A 324 -6.07 -59.39 -1.32
N GLU A 325 -7.04 -59.95 -2.04
CA GLU A 325 -7.77 -61.20 -1.66
C GLU A 325 -6.85 -62.41 -1.41
N ASN A 326 -5.61 -62.36 -1.90
CA ASN A 326 -4.61 -63.43 -1.79
C ASN A 326 -3.74 -63.30 -0.52
N GLY A 327 -4.01 -62.33 0.35
CA GLY A 327 -3.16 -61.97 1.50
C GLY A 327 -1.91 -61.18 1.10
N SER A 328 -1.82 -60.70 -0.14
CA SER A 328 -0.71 -59.88 -0.63
C SER A 328 -0.89 -58.42 -0.22
N GLU A 329 0.05 -57.87 0.54
CA GLU A 329 0.09 -56.44 0.88
C GLU A 329 0.80 -55.63 -0.20
N THR A 330 0.20 -54.51 -0.60
CA THR A 330 0.79 -53.55 -1.54
C THR A 330 0.79 -52.16 -0.91
N THR A 331 1.95 -51.52 -0.88
CA THR A 331 2.12 -50.17 -0.33
C THR A 331 2.06 -49.15 -1.45
N GLN A 332 1.23 -48.11 -1.30
CA GLN A 332 1.13 -47.02 -2.24
C GLN A 332 1.19 -45.67 -1.53
N GLU A 333 1.97 -44.74 -2.08
CA GLU A 333 1.99 -43.35 -1.63
C GLU A 333 0.93 -42.55 -2.41
N ILE A 334 0.03 -41.89 -1.68
CA ILE A 334 -1.05 -41.05 -2.21
C ILE A 334 -0.98 -39.66 -1.59
N ALA A 335 -1.64 -38.66 -2.19
CA ALA A 335 -1.75 -37.35 -1.55
C ALA A 335 -2.59 -37.46 -0.27
N VAL A 336 -2.25 -36.69 0.77
CA VAL A 336 -3.01 -36.72 2.04
C VAL A 336 -4.49 -36.36 1.83
N ASP A 337 -4.80 -35.49 0.86
CA ASP A 337 -6.17 -35.08 0.55
C ASP A 337 -6.98 -36.19 -0.17
N ASP A 338 -6.32 -37.22 -0.70
CA ASP A 338 -6.93 -38.36 -1.40
C ASP A 338 -7.19 -39.57 -0.47
N VAL A 339 -6.86 -39.48 0.83
CA VAL A 339 -7.07 -40.56 1.81
C VAL A 339 -8.56 -40.70 2.13
N ALA A 340 -9.13 -41.89 1.94
CA ALA A 340 -10.54 -42.17 2.21
C ALA A 340 -10.75 -43.00 3.48
N VAL A 341 -11.97 -42.95 4.04
CA VAL A 341 -12.32 -43.76 5.22
C VAL A 341 -12.33 -45.24 4.83
N GLY A 342 -11.35 -46.00 5.31
CA GLY A 342 -11.15 -47.42 4.99
C GLY A 342 -9.77 -47.74 4.41
N ASP A 343 -8.95 -46.72 4.11
CA ASP A 343 -7.52 -46.84 3.79
C ASP A 343 -6.64 -46.99 5.06
#